data_AF-A0A3L8AX14-F1
#
_entry.id   AF-A0A3L8AX14-F1
#
_cell.length_a   1.000
_cell.length_b   1.000
_cell.length_c   1.000
_cell.angle_alpha   90.00
_cell.angle_beta   90.00
_cell.angle_gamma   90.00
#
_symmetry.space_group_name_H-M   'P 1'
#
loop_
_entity.id
_entity.type
_entity.pdbx_description
1 polymer ?
#
loop_
_entity_poly.entity_id
_entity_poly.type
_entity_poly.pdbx_seq_one_letter_code
_entity_poly.pdbx_strand_id
1 'polypeptide(L)'
;MKLWCSATATIVPSLVLIFFVGFAVTYYQLQQAQFDKAVQADESSVHPLDFEPIETALLTIEYTPSGVALSEHTERALRQAVLAFPDTLSSRQFDRIKWLSARINPLHGEELTSLLVRYRQYLLDAEGEGRRQVSGVQQLQRLIRLQHQHFGRQTAQQLFPSQHALLDVVSARGVRP
;
A
#
# COMPACT_ATOMS: atom_id res chain seq x y z
N MET A 1 -73.67 -3.05 -42.47
CA MET A 1 -72.28 -2.54 -42.49
C MET A 1 -72.10 -1.61 -41.30
N LYS A 2 -71.46 -2.10 -40.23
CA LYS A 2 -71.11 -1.32 -39.04
C LYS A 2 -69.62 -1.51 -38.79
N LEU A 3 -68.96 -0.40 -38.45
CA LEU A 3 -67.56 -0.30 -38.03
C LEU A 3 -67.24 -1.30 -36.91
N TRP A 4 -65.95 -1.57 -36.71
CA TRP A 4 -65.23 -1.33 -35.45
C TRP A 4 -63.79 -1.86 -35.62
N CYS A 5 -62.86 -0.97 -35.96
CA CYS A 5 -61.46 -1.12 -35.57
C CYS A 5 -61.31 -0.36 -34.26
N SER A 6 -60.91 -1.02 -33.16
CA SER A 6 -60.45 -0.32 -31.97
C SER A 6 -59.29 -1.06 -31.31
N ALA A 7 -58.10 -0.53 -31.59
CA ALA A 7 -56.89 -0.44 -30.78
C ALA A 7 -56.89 -1.16 -29.42
N THR A 8 -56.24 -2.33 -29.37
CA THR A 8 -55.69 -2.89 -28.12
C THR A 8 -54.37 -3.61 -28.42
N ALA A 9 -53.36 -2.88 -28.89
CA ALA A 9 -52.06 -3.49 -29.14
C ALA A 9 -50.90 -2.49 -29.05
N THR A 10 -50.83 -1.63 -28.02
CA THR A 10 -49.70 -0.67 -27.96
C THR A 10 -49.33 -0.14 -26.56
N ILE A 11 -49.64 -0.82 -25.46
CA ILE A 11 -49.24 -0.33 -24.11
C ILE A 11 -48.75 -1.46 -23.17
N VAL A 12 -47.99 -2.42 -23.69
CA VAL A 12 -47.42 -3.50 -22.85
C VAL A 12 -45.87 -3.54 -22.80
N PRO A 13 -45.07 -3.04 -23.79
CA PRO A 13 -43.62 -3.18 -23.67
C PRO A 13 -42.99 -2.17 -22.68
N SER A 14 -43.68 -1.07 -22.32
CA SER A 14 -43.13 -0.06 -21.39
C SER A 14 -43.15 -0.46 -19.92
N LEU A 15 -44.18 -1.19 -19.45
CA LEU A 15 -44.31 -1.50 -18.02
C LEU A 15 -43.30 -2.56 -17.55
N VAL A 16 -42.99 -3.55 -18.40
CA VAL A 16 -41.97 -4.56 -18.10
C VAL A 16 -40.58 -3.92 -18.00
N LEU A 17 -40.27 -2.98 -18.89
CA LEU A 17 -38.97 -2.29 -18.92
C LEU A 17 -38.79 -1.37 -17.68
N ILE A 18 -39.85 -0.68 -17.25
CA ILE A 18 -39.85 0.10 -16.00
C ILE A 18 -39.67 -0.80 -14.79
N PHE A 19 -40.32 -1.98 -14.77
CA PHE A 19 -40.19 -2.93 -13.66
C PHE A 19 -38.77 -3.51 -13.57
N PHE A 20 -38.14 -3.85 -14.70
CA PHE A 20 -36.76 -4.35 -14.73
C PHE A 20 -35.74 -3.28 -14.34
N VAL A 21 -35.90 -2.04 -14.81
CA VAL A 21 -35.02 -0.92 -14.40
C VAL A 21 -35.21 -0.60 -12.92
N GLY A 22 -36.44 -0.58 -12.42
CA GLY A 22 -36.74 -0.38 -11.01
C GLY A 22 -36.11 -1.46 -10.12
N PHE A 23 -36.23 -2.73 -10.51
CA PHE A 23 -35.64 -3.87 -9.80
C PHE A 23 -34.11 -3.85 -9.84
N ALA A 24 -33.49 -3.50 -10.98
CA ALA A 24 -32.04 -3.37 -11.09
C ALA A 24 -31.53 -2.23 -10.20
N VAL A 25 -32.19 -1.07 -10.18
CA VAL A 25 -31.81 0.06 -9.32
C VAL A 25 -31.95 -0.31 -7.83
N THR A 26 -33.03 -0.99 -7.44
CA THR A 26 -33.18 -1.44 -6.05
C THR A 26 -32.18 -2.53 -5.68
N TYR A 27 -31.85 -3.45 -6.59
CA TYR A 27 -30.83 -4.47 -6.37
C TYR A 27 -29.44 -3.84 -6.21
N TYR A 28 -29.08 -2.86 -7.06
CA TYR A 28 -27.84 -2.11 -6.93
C TYR A 28 -27.79 -1.31 -5.62
N GLN A 29 -28.87 -0.63 -5.24
CA GLN A 29 -28.93 0.10 -3.96
C GLN A 29 -28.86 -0.85 -2.76
N LEU A 30 -29.47 -2.03 -2.83
CA LEU A 30 -29.40 -3.04 -1.77
C LEU A 30 -27.98 -3.61 -1.66
N GLN A 31 -27.32 -3.88 -2.79
CA GLN A 31 -25.93 -4.35 -2.83
C GLN A 31 -24.96 -3.27 -2.29
N GLN A 32 -25.21 -1.99 -2.62
CA GLN A 32 -24.44 -0.86 -2.12
C GLN A 32 -24.66 -0.63 -0.62
N ALA A 33 -25.90 -0.74 -0.13
CA ALA A 33 -26.20 -0.66 1.30
C ALA A 33 -25.63 -1.86 2.10
N GLN A 34 -25.55 -3.04 1.49
CA GLN A 34 -24.86 -4.20 2.07
C GLN A 34 -23.34 -4.00 2.09
N PHE A 35 -22.77 -3.38 1.05
CA PHE A 35 -21.36 -3.01 1.00
C PHE A 35 -21.03 -1.96 2.06
N ASP A 36 -21.83 -0.89 2.18
CA ASP A 36 -21.66 0.16 3.20
C ASP A 36 -21.80 -0.40 4.62
N LYS A 37 -22.74 -1.34 4.84
CA LYS A 37 -22.86 -2.05 6.12
C LYS A 37 -21.68 -2.98 6.40
N ALA A 38 -21.13 -3.64 5.39
CA ALA A 38 -19.94 -4.48 5.54
C ALA A 38 -18.69 -3.63 5.84
N VAL A 39 -18.55 -2.47 5.20
CA VAL A 39 -17.50 -1.49 5.47
C VAL A 39 -17.65 -0.90 6.88
N GLN A 40 -18.86 -0.54 7.31
CA GLN A 40 -19.10 -0.05 8.68
C GLN A 40 -18.91 -1.12 9.74
N ALA A 41 -19.26 -2.37 9.46
CA ALA A 41 -19.03 -3.49 10.38
C ALA A 41 -17.52 -3.74 10.56
N ASP A 42 -16.74 -3.67 9.48
CA ASP A 42 -15.28 -3.78 9.50
C ASP A 42 -14.62 -2.61 10.27
N GLU A 43 -15.14 -1.38 10.13
CA GLU A 43 -14.65 -0.20 10.88
C GLU A 43 -14.88 -0.29 12.40
N SER A 44 -15.91 -1.01 12.85
CA SER A 44 -16.26 -1.09 14.28
C SER A 44 -15.34 -1.99 15.11
N SER A 45 -14.51 -2.81 14.46
CA SER A 45 -13.58 -3.75 15.11
C SER A 45 -12.11 -3.33 15.09
N VAL A 46 -11.76 -2.20 14.46
CA VAL A 46 -10.35 -1.76 14.37
C VAL A 46 -10.00 -0.94 15.60
N HIS A 47 -9.20 -1.50 16.51
CA HIS A 47 -8.54 -0.72 17.56
C HIS A 47 -7.89 0.53 16.93
N PRO A 48 -8.09 1.72 17.51
CA PRO A 48 -7.50 2.94 16.94
C PRO A 48 -5.99 2.77 16.87
N LEU A 49 -5.44 2.93 15.67
CA LEU A 49 -4.00 2.87 15.44
C LEU A 49 -3.33 3.99 16.22
N ASP A 50 -2.35 3.63 17.05
CA ASP A 50 -1.49 4.62 17.69
C ASP A 50 -0.48 5.16 16.66
N PHE A 51 -0.56 6.47 16.41
CA PHE A 51 0.28 7.15 15.44
C PHE A 51 1.52 7.81 16.07
N GLU A 52 1.61 7.89 17.40
CA GLU A 52 2.76 8.47 18.10
C GLU A 52 4.10 7.80 17.71
N PRO A 53 4.23 6.45 17.68
CA PRO A 53 5.50 5.82 17.31
C PRO A 53 5.86 6.08 15.84
N ILE A 54 4.85 6.17 14.97
CA ILE A 54 5.04 6.48 13.55
C ILE A 54 5.55 7.92 13.42
N GLU A 55 4.87 8.89 14.03
CA GLU A 55 5.26 10.30 14.00
C GLU A 55 6.67 10.50 14.58
N THR A 56 6.96 9.90 15.72
CA THR A 56 8.29 9.97 16.36
C THR A 56 9.40 9.45 15.46
N ALA A 57 9.20 8.30 14.82
CA ALA A 57 10.19 7.75 13.89
C ALA A 57 10.40 8.67 12.68
N LEU A 58 9.32 9.17 12.07
CA LEU A 58 9.39 10.04 10.90
C LEU A 58 10.04 11.40 11.17
N LEU A 59 9.88 11.95 12.38
CA LEU A 59 10.53 13.20 12.79
C LEU A 59 12.06 13.11 12.83
N THR A 60 12.63 11.91 12.90
CA THR A 60 14.10 11.72 12.89
C THR A 60 14.71 11.70 11.50
N ILE A 61 13.88 11.72 10.44
CA ILE A 61 14.35 11.71 9.07
C ILE A 61 14.94 13.07 8.71
N GLU A 62 16.16 13.05 8.19
CA GLU A 62 16.83 14.24 7.68
C GLU A 62 16.38 14.55 6.25
N TYR A 63 16.41 15.83 5.90
CA TYR A 63 16.03 16.31 4.58
C TYR A 63 17.14 17.14 3.98
N THR A 64 17.35 17.00 2.68
CA THR A 64 18.22 17.88 1.88
C THR A 64 17.35 18.80 1.04
N PRO A 65 17.92 19.85 0.40
CA PRO A 65 17.17 20.67 -0.56
C PRO A 65 16.59 19.88 -1.75
N SER A 66 17.08 18.66 -1.99
CA SER A 66 16.66 17.81 -3.10
C SER A 66 15.63 16.75 -2.73
N GLY A 67 15.34 16.54 -1.44
CA GLY A 67 14.46 15.45 -1.02
C GLY A 67 14.75 14.90 0.37
N VAL A 68 14.24 13.70 0.61
CA VAL A 68 14.59 12.92 1.80
C VAL A 68 16.07 12.55 1.74
N ALA A 69 16.82 12.81 2.82
CA ALA A 69 18.22 12.40 2.87
C ALA A 69 18.31 10.88 2.96
N LEU A 70 18.78 10.21 1.90
CA LEU A 70 18.85 8.75 1.85
C LEU A 70 20.10 8.25 2.58
N SER A 71 19.90 7.51 3.67
CA SER A 71 20.97 6.95 4.50
C SER A 71 20.49 5.73 5.29
N GLU A 72 21.42 5.01 5.92
CA GLU A 72 21.11 3.95 6.89
C GLU A 72 20.34 4.47 8.12
N HIS A 73 20.45 5.76 8.45
CA HIS A 73 19.61 6.36 9.49
C HIS A 73 18.16 6.48 9.04
N THR A 74 17.94 6.95 7.81
CA THR A 74 16.62 7.04 7.20
C THR A 74 15.97 5.66 7.03
N GLU A 75 16.76 4.65 6.66
CA GLU A 75 16.30 3.25 6.62
C GLU A 75 15.77 2.78 7.98
N ARG A 76 16.48 3.08 9.07
CA ARG A 76 16.05 2.72 10.43
C ARG A 76 14.78 3.43 10.84
N ALA A 77 14.66 4.72 10.52
CA ALA A 77 13.45 5.50 10.78
C ALA A 77 12.24 4.95 10.01
N LEU A 78 12.41 4.64 8.72
CA LEU A 78 11.37 4.00 7.90
C LEU A 78 10.97 2.64 8.48
N ARG A 79 11.95 1.84 8.93
CA ARG A 79 11.68 0.55 9.57
C ARG A 79 10.84 0.69 10.82
N GLN A 80 11.23 1.59 11.72
CA GLN A 80 10.51 1.82 12.97
C GLN A 80 9.08 2.30 12.72
N ALA A 81 8.89 3.22 11.77
CA ALA A 81 7.57 3.69 11.38
C ALA A 81 6.69 2.56 10.83
N VAL A 82 7.23 1.73 9.92
CA VAL A 82 6.46 0.65 9.28
C VAL A 82 6.18 -0.51 10.24
N LEU A 83 7.07 -0.82 11.18
CA LEU A 83 6.82 -1.86 12.19
C LEU A 83 5.68 -1.50 13.15
N ALA A 84 5.33 -0.22 13.26
CA ALA A 84 4.16 0.23 14.01
C ALA A 84 2.86 0.14 13.19
N PHE A 85 2.91 -0.22 11.91
CA PHE A 85 1.71 -0.39 11.10
C PHE A 85 1.01 -1.71 11.44
N PRO A 86 -0.32 -1.74 11.42
CA PRO A 86 -1.06 -2.99 11.46
C PRO A 86 -0.88 -3.77 10.16
N ASP A 87 -1.09 -5.10 10.21
CA ASP A 87 -0.99 -6.00 9.05
C ASP A 87 -1.81 -5.49 7.85
N THR A 88 -2.99 -4.94 8.12
CA THR A 88 -3.88 -4.30 7.15
C THR A 88 -4.13 -2.85 7.54
N LEU A 89 -3.82 -1.90 6.64
CA LEU A 89 -4.17 -0.49 6.82
C LEU A 89 -5.52 -0.22 6.16
N SER A 90 -6.45 0.41 6.88
CA SER A 90 -7.65 0.96 6.26
C SER A 90 -7.32 2.22 5.45
N SER A 91 -8.20 2.59 4.50
CA SER A 91 -8.03 3.81 3.69
C SER A 91 -7.84 5.06 4.57
N ARG A 92 -8.60 5.16 5.66
CA ARG A 92 -8.52 6.28 6.61
C ARG A 92 -7.19 6.34 7.36
N GLN A 93 -6.66 5.19 7.79
CA GLN A 93 -5.35 5.13 8.43
C GLN A 93 -4.24 5.50 7.44
N PHE A 94 -4.35 5.04 6.18
CA PHE A 94 -3.41 5.41 5.13
C PHE A 94 -3.43 6.91 4.81
N ASP A 95 -4.61 7.52 4.70
CA ASP A 95 -4.73 8.96 4.49
C ASP A 95 -4.20 9.76 5.69
N ARG A 96 -4.34 9.23 6.91
CA ARG A 96 -3.72 9.83 8.09
C ARG A 96 -2.18 9.79 8.01
N ILE A 97 -1.59 8.71 7.53
CA ILE A 97 -0.13 8.61 7.31
C ILE A 97 0.33 9.61 6.25
N LYS A 98 -0.39 9.74 5.12
CA LYS A 98 -0.11 10.78 4.12
C LYS A 98 -0.11 12.18 4.73
N TRP A 99 -1.15 12.48 5.51
CA TRP A 99 -1.27 13.76 6.20
C TRP A 99 -0.11 13.99 7.18
N LEU A 100 0.31 12.96 7.93
CA LEU A 100 1.46 13.06 8.83
C LEU A 100 2.75 13.38 8.07
N SER A 101 3.04 12.67 6.98
CA SER A 101 4.22 12.93 6.14
C SER A 101 4.22 14.37 5.60
N ALA A 102 3.07 14.85 5.11
CA ALA A 102 2.92 16.22 4.63
C ALA A 102 3.03 17.27 5.73
N ARG A 103 2.61 16.95 6.96
CA ARG A 103 2.76 17.82 8.12
C ARG A 103 4.22 17.91 8.58
N ILE A 104 4.94 16.80 8.60
CA ILE A 104 6.35 16.76 8.99
C ILE A 104 7.21 17.54 8.00
N ASN A 105 7.00 17.32 6.70
CA ASN A 105 7.65 18.09 5.66
C ASN A 105 6.68 18.41 4.51
N PRO A 106 6.19 19.66 4.40
CA PRO A 106 5.24 20.04 3.35
C PRO A 106 5.79 19.93 1.93
N LEU A 107 7.11 20.04 1.74
CA LEU A 107 7.75 19.99 0.42
C LEU A 107 8.00 18.54 -0.04
N HIS A 108 8.32 17.65 0.90
CA HIS A 108 8.74 16.27 0.59
C HIS A 108 7.81 15.20 1.18
N GLY A 109 6.63 15.58 1.65
CA GLY A 109 5.68 14.66 2.29
C GLY A 109 5.17 13.55 1.37
N GLU A 110 4.96 13.85 0.08
CA GLU A 110 4.58 12.83 -0.92
C GLU A 110 5.72 11.83 -1.16
N GLU A 111 6.95 12.33 -1.28
CA GLU A 111 8.16 11.51 -1.43
C GLU A 111 8.33 10.57 -0.23
N LEU A 112 8.20 11.11 0.99
CA LEU A 112 8.29 10.34 2.22
C LEU A 112 7.19 9.27 2.30
N THR A 113 5.94 9.63 1.95
CA THR A 113 4.84 8.66 1.91
C THR A 113 5.12 7.55 0.90
N SER A 114 5.62 7.90 -0.29
CA SER A 114 6.02 6.94 -1.31
C SER A 114 7.14 6.01 -0.83
N LEU A 115 8.11 6.53 -0.07
CA LEU A 115 9.16 5.72 0.55
C LEU A 115 8.59 4.76 1.60
N LEU A 116 7.68 5.20 2.46
CA LEU A 116 7.04 4.35 3.47
C LEU A 116 6.25 3.20 2.84
N VAL A 117 5.49 3.48 1.78
CA VAL A 117 4.73 2.45 1.05
C VAL A 117 5.65 1.42 0.43
N ARG A 118 6.70 1.86 -0.28
CA ARG A 118 7.69 0.96 -0.87
C ARG A 118 8.44 0.15 0.20
N TYR A 119 8.76 0.78 1.32
CA TYR A 119 9.44 0.11 2.43
C TYR A 119 8.58 -0.95 3.09
N ARG A 120 7.29 -0.70 3.27
CA ARG A 120 6.34 -1.72 3.74
C ARG A 120 6.28 -2.90 2.79
N GLN A 121 6.13 -2.66 1.50
CA GLN A 121 6.07 -3.76 0.53
C GLN A 121 7.37 -4.57 0.52
N TYR A 122 8.52 -3.89 0.58
CA TYR A 122 9.82 -4.54 0.71
C TYR A 122 9.91 -5.45 1.94
N LEU A 123 9.44 -5.01 3.12
CA LEU A 123 9.45 -5.85 4.33
C LEU A 123 8.58 -7.10 4.18
N LEU A 124 7.37 -6.96 3.62
CA LEU A 124 6.47 -8.09 3.39
C LEU A 124 7.11 -9.14 2.45
N ASP A 125 7.73 -8.68 1.36
CA ASP A 125 8.41 -9.57 0.41
C ASP A 125 9.68 -10.20 1.01
N ALA A 126 10.43 -9.43 1.81
CA ALA A 126 11.64 -9.89 2.48
C ALA A 126 11.34 -10.96 3.55
N GLU A 127 10.24 -10.83 4.29
CA GLU A 127 9.79 -11.87 5.22
C GLU A 127 9.46 -13.18 4.48
N GLY A 128 8.83 -13.07 3.31
CA GLY A 128 8.57 -14.21 2.42
C GLY A 128 9.84 -14.94 1.96
N GLU A 129 10.91 -14.21 1.64
CA GLU A 129 12.21 -14.81 1.30
C GLU A 129 12.91 -15.43 2.50
N GLY A 130 12.78 -14.86 3.71
CA GLY A 130 13.40 -15.35 4.93
C GLY A 130 12.95 -16.76 5.33
N ARG A 131 11.76 -17.20 4.89
CA ARG A 131 11.21 -18.54 5.15
C ARG A 131 11.83 -19.65 4.28
N ARG A 132 12.66 -19.30 3.29
CA ARG A 132 13.29 -20.28 2.38
C ARG A 132 14.65 -20.71 2.90
N GLN A 133 14.89 -22.01 3.00
CA GLN A 133 16.21 -22.55 3.38
C GLN A 133 17.20 -22.39 2.22
N VAL A 134 18.08 -21.40 2.31
CA VAL A 134 19.20 -21.16 1.39
C VAL A 134 20.45 -20.79 2.19
N SER A 135 21.63 -20.86 1.55
CA SER A 135 22.87 -20.39 2.19
C SER A 135 22.81 -18.88 2.49
N GLY A 136 23.49 -18.43 3.55
CA GLY A 136 23.46 -17.01 3.97
C GLY A 136 23.88 -16.03 2.88
N VAL A 137 24.84 -16.41 2.01
CA VAL A 137 25.28 -15.57 0.87
C VAL A 137 24.18 -15.45 -0.19
N GLN A 138 23.51 -16.56 -0.51
CA GLN A 138 22.39 -16.54 -1.45
C GLN A 138 21.19 -15.76 -0.89
N GLN A 139 20.96 -15.84 0.43
CA GLN A 139 19.93 -15.04 1.10
C GLN A 139 20.24 -13.55 0.99
N LEU A 140 21.48 -13.14 1.28
CA LEU A 140 21.93 -11.75 1.15
C LEU A 140 21.78 -11.23 -0.28
N GLN A 141 22.17 -12.02 -1.29
CA GLN A 141 22.00 -11.66 -2.70
C GLN A 141 20.53 -11.48 -3.10
N ARG A 142 19.62 -12.30 -2.55
CA ARG A 142 18.18 -12.17 -2.79
C ARG A 142 17.61 -10.92 -2.12
N LEU A 143 18.00 -10.64 -0.88
CA LEU A 143 17.58 -9.42 -0.17
C LEU A 143 18.03 -8.16 -0.93
N ILE A 144 19.29 -8.10 -1.37
CA ILE A 144 19.80 -6.99 -2.19
C ILE A 144 19.04 -6.86 -3.51
N ARG A 145 18.67 -7.99 -4.13
CA ARG A 145 17.83 -7.95 -5.34
C ARG A 145 16.46 -7.35 -5.07
N LEU A 146 15.81 -7.72 -3.96
CA LEU A 146 14.54 -7.13 -3.55
C LEU A 146 14.67 -5.63 -3.28
N GLN A 147 15.74 -5.20 -2.61
CA GLN A 147 16.01 -3.77 -2.40
C GLN A 147 16.12 -3.02 -3.73
N HIS A 148 16.86 -3.57 -4.69
CA HIS A 148 16.95 -2.99 -6.03
C HIS A 148 15.61 -2.93 -6.77
N GLN A 149 14.74 -3.94 -6.60
CA GLN A 149 13.42 -3.97 -7.22
C GLN A 149 12.49 -2.90 -6.65
N HIS A 150 12.51 -2.68 -5.33
CA HIS A 150 11.62 -1.73 -4.67
C HIS A 150 12.09 -0.28 -4.74
N PHE A 151 13.39 -0.04 -4.66
CA PHE A 151 13.95 1.31 -4.52
C PHE A 151 14.78 1.78 -5.71
N GLY A 152 15.18 0.86 -6.61
CA GLY A 152 16.23 1.09 -7.60
C GLY A 152 17.63 0.99 -6.99
N ARG A 153 18.65 0.85 -7.84
CA ARG A 153 20.03 0.57 -7.41
C ARG A 153 20.62 1.67 -6.52
N GLN A 154 20.52 2.91 -6.96
CA GLN A 154 21.12 4.05 -6.24
C GLN A 154 20.51 4.23 -4.86
N THR A 155 19.18 4.32 -4.78
CA THR A 155 18.44 4.49 -3.52
C THR A 155 18.71 3.32 -2.56
N ALA A 156 18.70 2.08 -3.06
CA ALA A 156 18.96 0.90 -2.26
C ALA A 156 20.38 0.90 -1.67
N GLN A 157 21.39 1.28 -2.46
CA GLN A 157 22.76 1.38 -1.97
C GLN A 157 22.91 2.44 -0.86
N GLN A 158 22.18 3.55 -0.97
CA GLN A 158 22.20 4.62 0.05
C GLN A 158 21.44 4.24 1.33
N LEU A 159 20.32 3.52 1.21
CA LEU A 159 19.52 3.07 2.36
C LEU A 159 20.13 1.85 3.06
N PHE A 160 20.76 0.93 2.32
CA PHE A 160 21.28 -0.33 2.83
C PHE A 160 22.81 -0.50 2.61
N PRO A 161 23.65 0.49 2.95
CA PRO A 161 25.07 0.49 2.59
C PRO A 161 25.82 -0.70 3.21
N SER A 162 25.53 -1.03 4.46
CA SER A 162 26.14 -2.13 5.20
C SER A 162 25.91 -3.50 4.54
N GLN A 163 24.72 -3.73 3.98
CA GLN A 163 24.38 -5.01 3.35
C GLN A 163 25.09 -5.17 2.00
N HIS A 164 25.18 -4.09 1.23
CA HIS A 164 25.91 -4.07 -0.04
C HIS A 164 27.41 -4.26 0.20
N ALA A 165 27.99 -3.55 1.17
CA ALA A 165 29.40 -3.72 1.55
C ALA A 165 29.70 -5.15 2.01
N LEU A 166 28.78 -5.78 2.75
CA LEU A 166 28.94 -7.17 3.17
C LEU A 166 28.98 -8.13 1.98
N LEU A 167 28.11 -7.93 0.97
CA LEU A 167 28.12 -8.75 -0.24
C LEU A 167 29.45 -8.61 -0.99
N ASP A 168 29.99 -7.40 -1.09
CA ASP A 168 31.27 -7.14 -1.76
C ASP A 168 32.42 -7.86 -1.04
N VAL A 169 32.47 -7.80 0.29
CA VAL A 169 33.48 -8.49 1.10
C VAL A 169 33.38 -10.01 0.94
N VAL A 170 32.17 -10.57 1.01
CA VAL A 170 31.95 -12.02 0.85
C VAL A 170 32.30 -12.47 -0.56
N SER A 171 31.95 -11.70 -1.57
CA SER A 171 32.25 -12.01 -2.98
C SER A 171 33.76 -11.94 -3.25
N ALA A 172 34.46 -10.94 -2.70
CA ALA A 172 35.91 -10.80 -2.83
C ALA A 172 36.67 -11.94 -2.11
N ARG A 173 36.13 -12.46 -1.01
CA ARG A 173 36.72 -13.60 -0.27
C ARG A 173 36.37 -14.96 -0.89
N GLY A 174 35.30 -15.05 -1.68
CA GLY A 174 34.89 -16.24 -2.43
C GLY A 174 35.68 -16.49 -3.72
N VAL A 175 36.61 -15.60 -4.08
CA VAL A 175 37.58 -15.81 -5.17
C VAL A 175 38.89 -16.34 -4.59
N ARG A 176 38.97 -17.65 -4.37
CA ARG A 176 40.22 -18.40 -4.51
C ARG A 176 39.92 -19.69 -5.30
N PRO A 177 40.64 -19.95 -6.40
CA PRO A 177 40.46 -21.13 -7.25
C PRO A 177 40.73 -22.43 -6.52
#